data_AF-A0A1I5WKE5-F1
#
_entry.id   AF-A0A1I5WKE5-F1
#
_cell.length_a   1.000
_cell.length_b   1.000
_cell.length_c   1.000
_cell.angle_alpha   90.00
_cell.angle_beta   90.00
_cell.angle_gamma   90.00
#
_symmetry.space_group_name_H-M   'P 1'
#
loop_
_entity.id
_entity.type
_entity.pdbx_description
1 polymer ?
#
loop_
_entity_poly.entity_id
_entity_poly.type
_entity_poly.pdbx_seq_one_letter_code
_entity_poly.pdbx_strand_id
1 'polypeptide(L)'
;MRRSPSIVPHVAADQDVYLVLEDFGGRLGRAWSETAEEDGNRATVIRHLIEGHYMHPARIVAFNTTQGWSRDVTADIADELRRRFVELEEVAPSMLEFLESAARRAETGS
;
A
#
# COMPACT_ATOMS: atom_id res chain seq x y z
N MET A 1 -22.78 -14.31 29.13
CA MET A 1 -21.85 -13.50 28.32
C MET A 1 -22.63 -12.94 27.13
N ARG A 2 -22.76 -11.61 27.01
CA ARG A 2 -23.38 -11.00 25.82
C ARG A 2 -22.35 -11.06 24.70
N ARG A 3 -22.61 -11.81 23.63
CA ARG A 3 -21.82 -11.73 22.40
C ARG A 3 -22.20 -10.43 21.70
N SER A 4 -21.23 -9.56 21.49
CA SER A 4 -21.41 -8.42 20.58
C SER A 4 -21.66 -8.96 19.17
N PRO A 5 -22.54 -8.33 18.37
CA PRO A 5 -22.68 -8.67 16.96
C PRO A 5 -21.32 -8.59 16.27
N SER A 6 -21.06 -9.47 15.30
CA SER A 6 -19.90 -9.33 14.42
C SER A 6 -19.98 -7.98 13.72
N ILE A 7 -18.94 -7.14 13.85
CA ILE A 7 -18.82 -5.91 13.07
C ILE A 7 -18.30 -6.18 11.66
N VAL A 8 -17.88 -7.42 11.39
CA VAL A 8 -17.46 -7.85 10.05
C VAL A 8 -18.71 -7.88 9.17
N PRO A 9 -18.78 -7.04 8.13
CA PRO A 9 -19.87 -7.10 7.17
C PRO A 9 -19.94 -8.51 6.60
N HIS A 10 -21.13 -9.14 6.63
CA HIS A 10 -21.35 -10.47 6.08
C HIS A 10 -21.22 -10.54 4.54
N VAL A 11 -20.73 -9.46 3.92
CA VAL A 11 -20.69 -9.21 2.46
C VAL A 11 -19.29 -8.77 2.00
N ALA A 12 -18.28 -8.66 2.88
CA ALA A 12 -16.91 -8.46 2.40
C ALA A 12 -16.44 -9.77 1.76
N ALA A 13 -16.28 -9.79 0.43
CA ALA A 13 -15.62 -10.89 -0.26
C ALA A 13 -14.26 -11.16 0.43
N ASP A 14 -13.81 -12.42 0.44
CA ASP A 14 -12.46 -12.75 0.90
C ASP A 14 -11.45 -12.06 -0.01
N GLN A 15 -11.05 -10.84 0.37
CA GLN A 15 -10.24 -9.93 -0.42
C GLN A 15 -9.26 -9.20 0.48
N ASP A 16 -8.04 -9.10 -0.02
CA ASP A 16 -6.98 -8.30 0.56
C ASP A 16 -7.21 -6.83 0.20
N VAL A 17 -7.24 -5.99 1.23
CA VAL A 17 -7.34 -4.54 1.11
C VAL A 17 -5.97 -3.92 1.39
N TYR A 18 -5.58 -2.96 0.57
CA TYR A 18 -4.30 -2.27 0.60
C TYR A 18 -4.52 -0.79 0.93
N LEU A 19 -3.81 -0.30 1.94
CA LEU A 19 -3.80 1.10 2.32
C LEU A 19 -2.41 1.67 2.11
N VAL A 20 -2.34 2.88 1.56
CA VAL A 20 -1.09 3.62 1.34
C VAL A 20 -1.01 4.78 2.32
N LEU A 21 0.10 4.85 3.05
CA LEU A 21 0.43 5.96 3.94
C LEU A 21 1.35 6.91 3.17
N GLU A 22 0.91 8.16 3.02
CA GLU A 22 1.70 9.23 2.43
C GLU A 22 2.47 10.00 3.52
N ASP A 23 3.67 10.51 3.18
CA ASP A 23 4.45 11.39 4.02
C ASP A 23 4.60 12.79 3.41
N PHE A 24 3.87 13.75 3.97
CA PHE A 24 3.86 15.14 3.53
C PHE A 24 4.92 15.99 4.26
N GLY A 25 5.86 15.35 4.95
CA GLY A 25 6.99 16.00 5.63
C GLY A 25 6.65 16.57 7.00
N GLY A 26 7.66 17.08 7.70
CA GLY A 26 7.61 17.35 9.15
C GLY A 26 6.51 18.33 9.64
N ARG A 27 5.98 19.21 8.78
CA ARG A 27 4.90 20.15 9.16
C ARG A 27 3.50 19.56 8.96
N LEU A 28 3.31 18.72 7.95
CA LEU A 28 2.01 18.15 7.59
C LEU A 28 1.85 16.71 8.09
N GLY A 29 2.95 16.03 8.41
CA GLY A 29 2.97 14.68 8.92
C GLY A 29 2.60 13.65 7.87
N ARG A 30 2.00 12.55 8.33
CA ARG A 30 1.62 11.40 7.50
C ARG A 30 0.14 11.15 7.57
N ALA A 31 -0.47 10.76 6.45
CA ALA A 31 -1.89 10.40 6.41
C ALA A 31 -2.12 9.21 5.47
N TRP A 32 -3.14 8.41 5.79
CA TRP A 32 -3.60 7.34 4.91
C TRP A 32 -4.36 7.97 3.74
N SER A 33 -3.97 7.62 2.52
CA SER A 33 -4.62 8.09 1.31
C SER A 33 -6.06 7.62 1.26
N GLU A 34 -6.96 8.54 0.91
CA GLU A 34 -8.33 8.18 0.56
C GLU A 34 -8.31 7.18 -0.60
N THR A 35 -9.04 6.08 -0.42
CA THR A 35 -9.05 4.96 -1.37
C THR A 35 -10.51 4.52 -1.51
N ALA A 36 -11.03 4.54 -2.73
CA ALA A 36 -12.36 3.99 -3.02
C ALA A 36 -12.36 2.48 -2.71
N GLU A 37 -13.52 1.93 -2.36
CA GLU A 37 -13.64 0.53 -1.93
C GLU A 37 -13.13 -0.44 -3.03
N GLU A 38 -13.47 -0.16 -4.28
CA GLU A 38 -13.06 -0.89 -5.48
C GLU A 38 -11.55 -0.76 -5.79
N ASP A 39 -10.92 0.33 -5.34
CA ASP A 39 -9.52 0.66 -5.63
C ASP A 39 -8.55 0.13 -4.58
N GLY A 40 -9.05 -0.37 -3.46
CA GLY A 40 -8.25 -0.93 -2.37
C GLY A 40 -7.58 -2.26 -2.66
N ASN A 41 -7.56 -2.73 -3.91
CA ASN A 41 -6.95 -4.00 -4.29
C ASN A 41 -5.50 -3.83 -4.77
N ARG A 42 -4.73 -4.92 -4.72
CA ARG A 42 -3.30 -4.95 -5.06
C ARG A 42 -2.98 -4.40 -6.45
N ALA A 43 -3.77 -4.78 -7.46
CA ALA A 43 -3.52 -4.40 -8.84
C ALA A 43 -3.74 -2.90 -9.05
N THR A 44 -4.80 -2.34 -8.46
CA THR A 44 -5.06 -0.90 -8.52
C THR A 44 -3.99 -0.10 -7.79
N VAL A 45 -3.57 -0.50 -6.59
CA VAL A 45 -2.49 0.20 -5.87
C VAL A 45 -1.18 0.22 -6.67
N ILE A 46 -0.80 -0.89 -7.30
CA ILE A 46 0.38 -0.94 -8.17
C ILE A 46 0.25 0.00 -9.36
N ARG A 47 -0.90 -0.01 -10.04
CA ARG A 47 -1.16 0.89 -11.17
C ARG A 47 -1.07 2.35 -10.73
N HIS A 48 -1.70 2.71 -9.62
CA HIS A 48 -1.68 4.07 -9.06
C HIS A 48 -0.27 4.53 -8.64
N LEU A 49 0.57 3.62 -8.13
CA LEU A 49 1.97 3.93 -7.85
C LEU A 49 2.74 4.22 -9.14
N ILE A 50 2.55 3.43 -10.20
CA ILE A 50 3.20 3.63 -11.51
C ILE A 50 2.78 4.97 -12.13
N GLU A 51 1.47 5.26 -12.10
CA GLU A 51 0.87 6.48 -12.63
C GLU A 51 1.13 7.74 -11.77
N GLY A 52 1.71 7.59 -10.57
CA GLY A 52 2.05 8.72 -9.71
C GLY A 52 0.86 9.34 -8.96
N HIS A 53 -0.22 8.59 -8.75
CA HIS A 53 -1.37 9.04 -7.96
C HIS A 53 -1.05 9.20 -6.46
N TYR A 54 0.08 8.65 -6.03
CA TYR A 54 0.65 8.84 -4.70
C TYR A 54 1.86 9.78 -4.83
N MET A 55 1.87 10.86 -4.03
CA MET A 55 2.92 11.88 -4.10
C MET A 55 4.16 11.43 -3.33
N HIS A 56 3.99 10.90 -2.12
CA HIS A 56 5.07 10.50 -1.22
C HIS A 56 4.72 9.22 -0.45
N PRO A 57 4.55 8.08 -1.14
CA PRO A 57 4.16 6.84 -0.47
C PRO A 57 5.29 6.38 0.45
N ALA A 58 4.96 6.15 1.72
CA ALA A 58 5.93 5.86 2.78
C ALA A 58 5.77 4.46 3.37
N ARG A 59 4.54 3.94 3.40
CA ARG A 59 4.21 2.59 3.87
C ARG A 59 2.98 2.07 3.14
N ILE A 60 2.96 0.77 2.84
CA ILE A 60 1.79 0.07 2.33
C ILE A 60 1.44 -1.06 3.29
N VAL A 61 0.21 -1.05 3.80
CA VAL A 61 -0.31 -2.11 4.67
C VAL A 61 -1.40 -2.86 3.93
N ALA A 62 -1.27 -4.18 3.91
CA ALA A 62 -2.34 -5.05 3.46
C ALA A 62 -3.04 -5.67 4.68
N PHE A 63 -4.34 -5.89 4.56
CA PHE A 63 -5.11 -6.64 5.55
C PHE A 63 -6.23 -7.41 4.89
N ASN A 64 -6.64 -8.49 5.55
CA ASN A 64 -7.81 -9.27 5.16
C ASN A 64 -8.61 -9.57 6.43
N THR A 65 -9.82 -9.01 6.49
CA THR A 65 -10.70 -9.13 7.68
C THR A 65 -11.35 -10.50 7.79
N THR A 66 -11.57 -11.18 6.66
CA THR A 66 -12.12 -12.54 6.60
C THR A 66 -11.11 -13.57 7.09
N GLN A 67 -9.84 -13.41 6.73
CA GLN A 67 -8.74 -14.29 7.11
C GLN A 67 -8.03 -13.88 8.41
N GLY A 68 -8.31 -12.68 8.93
CA GLY A 68 -7.85 -12.22 10.24
C GLY A 68 -6.37 -11.82 10.28
N TRP A 69 -5.83 -11.27 9.19
CA TRP A 69 -4.43 -10.82 9.16
C TRP A 69 -4.27 -9.37 8.69
N SER A 70 -3.15 -8.77 9.10
CA SER A 70 -2.65 -7.50 8.60
C SER A 70 -1.11 -7.53 8.57
N ARG A 71 -0.50 -6.93 7.56
CA ARG A 71 0.96 -6.92 7.36
C ARG A 71 1.43 -5.64 6.66
N ASP A 72 2.58 -5.13 7.05
CA ASP A 72 3.33 -4.15 6.27
C ASP A 72 3.93 -4.86 5.04
N VAL A 73 3.44 -4.53 3.85
CA VAL A 73 3.81 -5.14 2.56
C VAL A 73 4.64 -4.18 1.70
N THR A 74 5.19 -3.12 2.31
CA THR A 74 5.94 -2.08 1.59
C THR A 74 7.08 -2.67 0.76
N ALA A 75 7.85 -3.60 1.32
CA ALA A 75 8.94 -4.27 0.62
C ALA A 75 8.45 -5.15 -0.53
N ASP A 76 7.40 -5.96 -0.29
CA ASP A 76 6.83 -6.86 -1.28
C ASP A 76 6.32 -6.11 -2.53
N ILE A 77 5.66 -4.97 -2.33
CA ILE A 77 5.18 -4.10 -3.40
C ILE A 77 6.35 -3.43 -4.12
N ALA A 78 7.35 -2.92 -3.39
CA ALA A 78 8.54 -2.33 -3.99
C ALA A 78 9.30 -3.34 -4.87
N ASP A 79 9.44 -4.58 -4.43
CA ASP A 79 10.11 -5.63 -5.20
C ASP A 79 9.36 -6.00 -6.47
N GLU A 80 8.03 -6.01 -6.43
CA GLU A 80 7.23 -6.20 -7.64
C GLU A 80 7.36 -5.03 -8.62
N LEU A 81 7.29 -3.80 -8.12
CA LEU A 81 7.49 -2.61 -8.94
C LEU A 81 8.87 -2.62 -9.62
N ARG A 82 9.93 -3.04 -8.92
CA ARG A 82 11.28 -3.23 -9.51
C ARG A 82 11.28 -4.27 -10.62
N ARG A 83 10.55 -5.39 -10.47
CA ARG A 83 10.45 -6.41 -11.53
C ARG A 83 9.71 -5.88 -12.76
N ARG A 84 8.66 -5.08 -12.56
CA ARG A 84 7.88 -4.47 -13.65
C ARG A 84 8.62 -3.31 -14.32
N PHE A 85 9.59 -2.70 -13.63
CA PHE A 85 10.32 -1.51 -14.10
C PHE A 85 10.92 -1.67 -15.51
N VAL A 86 11.41 -2.86 -15.85
CA VAL A 86 12.04 -3.15 -17.15
C VAL A 86 11.04 -3.05 -18.32
N GLU A 87 9.74 -3.16 -18.04
CA GLU A 87 8.66 -3.18 -19.02
C GLU A 87 7.96 -1.81 -19.16
N LEU A 88 8.31 -0.81 -18.33
CA LEU A 88 7.64 0.49 -18.29
C LEU A 88 8.43 1.52 -19.11
N GLU A 89 7.75 2.18 -20.06
CA GLU A 89 8.36 3.24 -20.88
C GLU A 89 8.53 4.56 -20.10
N GLU A 90 7.59 4.86 -19.19
CA GLU A 90 7.60 6.06 -18.35
C GLU A 90 7.09 5.71 -16.94
N VAL A 91 7.74 6.27 -15.92
CA VAL A 91 7.38 6.08 -14.51
C VAL A 91 7.33 7.41 -13.77
N ALA A 92 6.42 7.53 -12.80
CA ALA A 92 6.34 8.72 -11.98
C ALA A 92 7.58 8.90 -11.09
N PRO A 93 8.07 10.15 -10.88
CA PRO A 93 9.17 10.42 -9.94
C PRO A 93 8.88 9.93 -8.51
N SER A 94 7.63 10.04 -8.05
CA SER A 94 7.22 9.56 -6.73
C SER A 94 7.38 8.05 -6.56
N MET A 95 7.21 7.27 -7.65
CA MET A 95 7.48 5.84 -7.66
C MET A 95 8.98 5.56 -7.48
N LEU A 96 9.86 6.33 -8.11
CA LEU A 96 11.31 6.17 -7.96
C LEU A 96 11.76 6.46 -6.53
N GLU A 97 11.30 7.57 -5.97
CA GLU A 97 11.58 7.95 -4.58
C GLU A 97 11.07 6.89 -3.58
N PHE A 98 9.92 6.29 -3.87
CA PHE A 98 9.38 5.16 -3.12
C PHE A 98 10.32 3.96 -3.14
N LEU A 99 10.78 3.55 -4.32
CA LEU A 99 11.69 2.40 -4.48
C LEU A 99 13.02 2.62 -3.79
N GLU A 100 13.59 3.82 -3.85
CA GLU A 100 14.83 4.17 -3.14
C GLU A 100 14.62 4.14 -1.63
N SER A 101 13.49 4.65 -1.14
CA SER A 101 13.16 4.67 0.28
C SER A 101 12.87 3.26 0.82
N ALA A 102 12.25 2.40 0.03
CA ALA A 102 12.04 1.00 0.37
C ALA A 102 13.37 0.22 0.43
N ALA A 103 14.32 0.50 -0.47
CA ALA A 103 15.65 -0.13 -0.45
C ALA A 103 16.41 0.20 0.86
N ARG A 104 16.47 1.49 1.23
CA ARG A 104 17.12 1.92 2.48
C ARG A 104 16.53 1.28 3.73
N ARG A 105 15.21 1.05 3.74
CA ARG A 105 14.52 0.35 4.84
C ARG A 105 14.93 -1.11 4.96
N ALA A 106 15.09 -1.81 3.83
CA ALA A 106 15.56 -3.19 3.83
C ALA A 106 17.00 -3.31 4.36
N GLU A 107 17.86 -2.33 4.06
CA GLU A 107 19.25 -2.29 4.53
C GLU A 107 19.38 -1.99 6.04
N THR A 108 18.45 -1.21 6.61
CA THR A 108 18.48 -0.85 8.03
C THR A 108 17.82 -1.91 8.94
N GLY A 109 17.03 -2.81 8.34
CA GLY A 109 16.32 -3.88 9.05
C GLY A 109 17.02 -5.25 9.06
N SER A 110 18.23 -5.36 8.48
CA SER A 110 19.05 -6.57 8.44
C SER A 110 20.20 -6.54 9.43
#